data_AF-A0A1C6HKZ7-F1
#
_entry.id   AF-A0A1C6HKZ7-F1
#
_cell.length_a   1.000
_cell.length_b   1.000
_cell.length_c   1.000
_cell.angle_alpha   90.00
_cell.angle_beta   90.00
_cell.angle_gamma   90.00
#
_symmetry.space_group_name_H-M   'P 1'
#
loop_
_entity.id
_entity.type
_entity.pdbx_description
1 polymer ?
#
loop_
_entity_poly.entity_id
_entity_poly.type
_entity_poly.pdbx_seq_one_letter_code
_entity_poly.pdbx_strand_id
1 'polypeptide(L)'
;MTRPDSPAFHAPHRLLCRGRGWQVVFSCGLCGKEYAVLVPQAGQPEQALALAAAEAKLHFNWCRHCGVWVCDEHFNENRGLCTRCAPRICAACGAGVPAGDQFCTVCGAVQFEPSRRP
;
A
#
# COMPACT_ATOMS: atom_id res chain seq x y z
N MET A 1 17.61 4.19 8.40
CA MET A 1 17.97 2.86 7.82
C MET A 1 17.06 2.63 6.63
N THR A 2 17.48 2.98 5.42
CA THR A 2 16.76 2.67 4.18
C THR A 2 16.80 1.16 3.98
N ARG A 3 15.63 0.48 4.05
CA ARG A 3 15.54 -0.95 3.74
C ARG A 3 15.94 -1.14 2.27
N PRO A 4 17.00 -1.89 1.95
CA PRO A 4 17.63 -1.90 0.63
C PRO A 4 16.76 -2.46 -0.52
N ASP A 5 15.56 -2.99 -0.24
CA ASP A 5 14.75 -3.72 -1.23
C ASP A 5 13.38 -3.09 -1.55
N SER A 6 13.04 -1.90 -1.04
CA SER A 6 11.75 -1.28 -1.38
C SER A 6 11.83 -0.65 -2.78
N PRO A 7 11.04 -1.12 -3.78
CA PRO A 7 11.10 -0.57 -5.13
C PRO A 7 10.61 0.88 -5.17
N ALA A 8 10.99 1.58 -6.24
CA ALA A 8 10.42 2.89 -6.54
C ALA A 8 8.88 2.81 -6.60
N PHE A 9 8.21 3.84 -6.09
CA PHE A 9 6.75 3.88 -6.09
C PHE A 9 6.21 4.05 -7.50
N HIS A 10 5.38 3.10 -7.94
CA HIS A 10 4.81 3.08 -9.28
C HIS A 10 3.41 2.45 -9.30
N ALA A 11 2.56 2.78 -8.32
CA ALA A 11 1.18 2.33 -8.34
C ALA A 11 0.49 2.74 -9.67
N PRO A 12 -0.46 1.93 -10.18
CA PRO A 12 -1.20 2.29 -11.39
C PRO A 12 -1.83 3.68 -11.25
N HIS A 13 -1.57 4.55 -12.21
CA HIS A 13 -1.98 5.95 -12.11
C HIS A 13 -2.37 6.55 -13.45
N ARG A 14 -3.10 7.66 -13.38
CA ARG A 14 -3.44 8.52 -14.51
C ARG A 14 -3.21 9.98 -14.17
N LEU A 15 -2.81 10.75 -15.18
CA LEU A 15 -2.57 12.18 -15.11
C LEU A 15 -3.72 12.92 -15.79
N LEU A 16 -4.32 13.87 -15.08
CA LEU A 16 -5.40 14.72 -15.59
C LEU A 16 -4.92 16.18 -15.57
N CYS A 17 -4.88 16.82 -16.74
CA CYS A 17 -4.57 18.25 -16.81
C CYS A 17 -5.73 19.06 -16.20
N ARG A 18 -5.41 19.97 -15.27
CA ARG A 18 -6.35 20.84 -14.54
C ARG A 18 -5.92 22.30 -14.71
N GLY A 19 -6.05 22.82 -15.93
CA GLY A 19 -5.69 24.21 -16.25
C GLY A 19 -4.19 24.46 -16.09
N ARG A 20 -3.79 25.14 -15.02
CA ARG A 20 -2.38 25.41 -14.70
C ARG A 20 -1.72 24.37 -13.80
N GLY A 21 -2.43 23.30 -13.45
CA GLY A 21 -1.90 22.22 -12.63
C GLY A 21 -2.36 20.86 -13.12
N TRP A 22 -2.15 19.87 -12.27
CA TRP A 22 -2.43 18.48 -12.57
C TRP A 22 -3.19 17.84 -11.42
N GLN A 23 -4.06 16.89 -11.74
CA GLN A 23 -4.58 15.94 -10.78
C GLN A 23 -4.03 14.56 -11.15
N VAL A 24 -3.27 13.98 -10.23
CA VAL A 24 -2.72 12.63 -10.40
C VAL A 24 -3.60 11.68 -9.60
N VAL A 25 -4.12 10.64 -10.24
CA VAL A 25 -4.98 9.65 -9.60
C VAL A 25 -4.26 8.32 -9.58
N PHE A 26 -3.93 7.83 -8.39
CA PHE A 26 -3.39 6.50 -8.15
C PHE A 26 -4.52 5.53 -7.82
N SER A 27 -4.34 4.25 -8.10
CA SER A 27 -5.37 3.24 -7.85
C SER A 27 -4.81 1.97 -7.23
N CYS A 28 -5.55 1.39 -6.29
CA CYS A 28 -5.21 0.12 -5.67
C CYS A 28 -5.26 -1.00 -6.70
N GLY A 29 -4.17 -1.76 -6.86
CA GLY A 29 -4.11 -2.86 -7.81
C GLY A 29 -4.96 -4.09 -7.46
N LEU A 30 -5.67 -4.08 -6.32
CA LEU A 30 -6.63 -5.12 -5.95
C LEU A 30 -8.09 -4.67 -6.05
N CYS A 31 -8.45 -3.52 -5.48
CA CYS A 31 -9.85 -3.07 -5.44
C CYS A 31 -10.17 -1.91 -6.39
N GLY A 32 -9.17 -1.33 -7.05
CA GLY A 32 -9.35 -0.16 -7.93
C GLY A 32 -9.68 1.15 -7.21
N LYS A 33 -9.80 1.17 -5.87
CA LYS A 33 -10.05 2.41 -5.11
C LYS A 33 -8.98 3.44 -5.44
N GLU A 34 -9.44 4.65 -5.72
CA GLU A 34 -8.62 5.75 -6.19
C GLU A 34 -8.16 6.64 -5.04
N TYR A 35 -6.95 7.19 -5.19
CA TYR A 35 -6.37 8.22 -4.36
C TYR A 35 -5.89 9.35 -5.27
N ALA A 36 -6.53 10.51 -5.17
CA ALA A 36 -6.26 11.63 -6.05
C ALA A 36 -5.51 12.74 -5.32
N VAL A 37 -4.40 13.18 -5.91
CA VAL A 37 -3.60 14.31 -5.43
C VAL A 37 -3.72 15.44 -6.44
N LEU A 38 -4.09 16.63 -5.96
CA LEU A 38 -4.09 17.85 -6.76
C LEU A 38 -2.74 18.55 -6.60
N VAL A 39 -2.03 18.72 -7.71
CA VAL A 39 -0.75 19.44 -7.76
C VAL A 39 -0.95 20.75 -8.52
N PRO A 40 -1.25 21.86 -7.83
CA PRO A 40 -1.40 23.14 -8.48
C PRO A 40 -0.06 23.63 -9.02
N GLN A 41 -0.09 24.37 -10.14
CA GLN A 41 1.08 25.07 -10.70
C GLN A 41 2.25 24.19 -11.16
N ALA A 42 2.09 22.86 -11.25
CA ALA A 42 3.09 21.99 -11.86
C ALA A 42 3.12 22.21 -13.38
N GLY A 43 4.26 22.68 -13.89
CA GLY A 43 4.41 23.04 -15.30
C GLY A 43 4.54 21.86 -16.24
N GLN A 44 4.89 20.67 -15.73
CA GLN A 44 5.12 19.45 -16.50
C GLN A 44 4.48 18.24 -15.79
N PRO A 45 3.97 17.24 -16.53
CA PRO A 45 3.31 16.06 -15.95
C PRO A 45 4.25 15.22 -15.08
N GLU A 46 5.53 15.14 -15.41
CA GLU A 46 6.53 14.38 -14.65
C GLU A 46 6.77 15.01 -13.28
N GLN A 47 6.83 16.34 -13.22
CA GLN A 47 6.94 17.08 -11.95
C GLN A 47 5.70 16.85 -11.08
N ALA A 48 4.50 16.91 -11.68
CA ALA A 48 3.26 16.62 -10.97
C ALA A 48 3.23 15.19 -10.44
N LEU A 49 3.64 14.21 -11.25
CA LEU A 49 3.70 12.81 -10.85
C LEU A 49 4.68 12.61 -9.70
N ALA A 50 5.87 13.21 -9.73
CA ALA A 50 6.85 13.07 -8.67
C ALA A 50 6.34 13.63 -7.32
N LEU A 51 5.73 14.82 -7.34
CA LEU A 51 5.14 15.43 -6.14
C LEU A 51 3.97 14.60 -5.61
N ALA A 52 3.05 14.20 -6.48
CA ALA A 52 1.90 13.40 -6.11
C ALA A 52 2.29 11.99 -5.62
N ALA A 53 3.35 11.39 -6.20
CA ALA A 53 3.89 10.11 -5.79
C ALA A 53 4.48 10.15 -4.38
N ALA A 54 5.13 11.25 -3.99
CA ALA A 54 5.66 11.41 -2.64
C ALA A 54 4.55 11.37 -1.58
N GLU A 55 3.41 11.99 -1.86
CA GLU A 55 2.21 11.96 -0.99
C GLU A 55 1.52 10.59 -1.04
N ALA A 56 1.22 10.08 -2.24
CA ALA A 56 0.49 8.82 -2.42
C ALA A 56 1.22 7.62 -1.82
N LYS A 57 2.56 7.61 -1.80
CA LYS A 57 3.35 6.52 -1.21
C LYS A 57 3.02 6.27 0.28
N LEU A 58 2.43 7.23 0.99
CA LEU A 58 2.02 7.06 2.39
C LEU A 58 0.75 6.19 2.55
N HIS A 59 -0.01 6.00 1.48
CA HIS A 59 -1.30 5.29 1.49
C HIS A 59 -1.27 3.97 0.70
N PHE A 60 -0.10 3.60 0.20
CA PHE A 60 0.09 2.45 -0.65
C PHE A 60 1.26 1.59 -0.17
N ASN A 61 1.04 0.29 -0.20
CA ASN A 61 1.97 -0.71 0.26
C ASN A 61 2.34 -1.64 -0.89
N TRP A 62 3.63 -1.93 -1.04
CA TRP A 62 4.14 -2.86 -2.04
C TRP A 62 4.10 -4.29 -1.52
N CYS A 63 3.44 -5.18 -2.25
CA CYS A 63 3.45 -6.61 -1.94
C CYS A 63 4.78 -7.24 -2.39
N ARG A 64 5.61 -7.69 -1.44
CA ARG A 64 6.90 -8.34 -1.73
C ARG A 64 6.79 -9.71 -2.43
N HIS A 65 5.58 -10.27 -2.55
CA HIS A 65 5.37 -11.55 -3.24
C HIS A 65 4.94 -11.37 -4.71
N CYS A 66 3.91 -10.58 -4.97
CA CYS A 66 3.35 -10.42 -6.32
C CYS A 66 3.64 -9.06 -6.96
N GLY A 67 4.34 -8.16 -6.27
CA GLY A 67 4.81 -6.89 -6.81
C GLY A 67 3.78 -5.76 -6.88
N VAL A 68 2.50 -6.04 -6.61
CA VAL A 68 1.41 -5.06 -6.73
C VAL A 68 1.44 -4.02 -5.60
N TRP A 69 1.12 -2.77 -5.95
CA TRP A 69 0.85 -1.69 -4.99
C TRP A 69 -0.63 -1.68 -4.61
N VAL A 70 -0.92 -1.73 -3.31
CA VAL A 70 -2.29 -1.81 -2.77
C VAL A 70 -2.50 -0.78 -1.67
N CYS A 71 -3.75 -0.33 -1.49
CA CYS A 71 -4.08 0.54 -0.36
C CYS A 71 -3.98 -0.21 0.98
N ASP A 72 -3.94 0.54 2.08
CA ASP A 72 -3.82 0.00 3.45
C ASP A 72 -4.86 -1.09 3.77
N GLU A 73 -6.10 -0.92 3.32
CA GLU A 73 -7.18 -1.89 3.49
C GLU A 73 -6.82 -3.28 2.94
N HIS A 74 -6.11 -3.32 1.81
CA HIS A 74 -5.77 -4.54 1.08
C HIS A 74 -4.32 -5.00 1.32
N PHE A 75 -3.68 -4.50 2.38
CA PHE A 75 -2.33 -4.88 2.77
C PHE A 75 -2.31 -5.56 4.14
N ASN A 76 -1.94 -6.85 4.19
CA ASN A 76 -1.64 -7.55 5.44
C ASN A 76 -0.25 -7.11 5.94
N GLU A 77 -0.27 -6.12 6.83
CA GLU A 77 0.86 -5.50 7.50
C GLU A 77 1.67 -6.49 8.33
N ASN A 78 1.02 -7.49 8.94
CA ASN A 78 1.66 -8.50 9.77
C ASN A 78 2.56 -9.45 8.95
N ARG A 79 2.30 -9.55 7.64
CA ARG A 79 3.03 -10.41 6.70
C ARG A 79 3.86 -9.62 5.68
N GLY A 80 3.59 -8.32 5.56
CA GLY A 80 4.16 -7.46 4.52
C GLY A 80 3.69 -7.85 3.12
N LEU A 81 2.44 -8.30 2.96
CA LEU A 81 1.88 -8.87 1.73
C LEU A 81 0.48 -8.31 1.48
N CYS A 82 0.00 -8.31 0.24
CA CYS A 82 -1.40 -7.97 -0.02
C CYS A 82 -2.35 -9.05 0.50
N THR A 83 -3.60 -8.69 0.78
CA THR A 83 -4.61 -9.61 1.34
C THR A 83 -5.00 -10.75 0.41
N ARG A 84 -4.69 -10.65 -0.88
CA ARG A 84 -4.79 -11.78 -1.83
C ARG A 84 -3.70 -12.83 -1.59
N CYS A 85 -2.47 -12.41 -1.28
CA CYS A 85 -1.34 -13.32 -1.08
C CYS A 85 -1.27 -13.83 0.36
N ALA A 86 -1.67 -13.03 1.32
CA ALA A 86 -1.82 -13.42 2.72
C ALA A 86 -3.07 -12.76 3.33
N PRO A 87 -4.22 -13.45 3.35
CA PRO A 87 -5.42 -12.98 4.01
C PRO A 87 -5.17 -12.66 5.48
N ARG A 88 -5.90 -11.69 6.05
CA ARG A 88 -5.87 -11.41 7.50
C ARG A 88 -6.71 -12.44 8.26
N ILE A 89 -6.24 -13.69 8.27
CA ILE A 89 -6.87 -14.80 8.97
C ILE A 89 -5.88 -15.37 9.99
N CYS A 90 -6.36 -15.64 11.20
CA CYS A 90 -5.57 -16.25 12.24
C CYS A 90 -5.23 -17.70 11.88
N ALA A 91 -3.94 -18.02 11.80
CA ALA A 91 -3.50 -19.39 11.51
C ALA A 91 -3.81 -20.39 12.63
N ALA A 92 -4.02 -19.91 13.87
CA ALA A 92 -4.29 -20.77 15.02
C ALA A 92 -5.77 -21.17 15.14
N CYS A 93 -6.70 -20.23 14.91
CA CYS A 93 -8.13 -20.46 15.13
C CYS A 93 -9.03 -20.17 13.93
N GLY A 94 -8.49 -19.64 12.82
CA GLY A 94 -9.24 -19.32 11.60
C GLY A 94 -10.07 -18.04 11.64
N ALA A 95 -10.07 -17.29 12.76
CA ALA A 95 -10.79 -16.03 12.87
C ALA A 95 -10.20 -14.94 11.96
N GLY A 96 -11.04 -14.01 11.49
CA GLY A 96 -10.58 -12.78 10.84
C GLY A 96 -9.81 -11.90 11.82
N VAL A 97 -8.67 -11.38 11.36
CA VAL A 97 -7.83 -10.44 12.11
C VAL A 97 -8.08 -9.04 11.53
N PRO A 98 -8.57 -8.07 12.33
CA PRO A 98 -8.74 -6.69 11.87
C PRO A 98 -7.41 -6.07 11.38
N ALA A 99 -7.51 -5.06 10.51
CA ALA A 99 -6.36 -4.24 10.16
C ALA A 99 -5.82 -3.53 11.41
N GLY A 100 -4.51 -3.46 11.56
CA GLY A 100 -3.79 -2.88 12.69
C GLY A 100 -3.49 -3.86 13.83
N ASP A 101 -4.19 -5.00 13.91
CA ASP A 101 -4.07 -5.93 15.02
C ASP A 101 -2.89 -6.90 14.84
N GLN A 102 -1.94 -6.87 15.77
CA GLN A 102 -0.78 -7.77 15.80
C GLN A 102 -1.09 -9.13 16.45
N PHE A 103 -2.24 -9.24 17.12
CA PHE A 103 -2.68 -10.42 17.85
C PHE A 103 -4.11 -10.75 17.46
N CYS A 104 -4.47 -12.04 17.48
CA CYS A 104 -5.85 -12.45 17.27
C CYS A 104 -6.70 -12.07 18.50
N THR A 105 -7.74 -11.29 18.30
CA THR A 105 -8.68 -10.88 19.37
C THR A 105 -9.56 -12.02 19.88
N VAL A 106 -9.59 -13.16 19.18
CA VAL A 106 -10.36 -14.35 19.57
C VAL A 106 -9.52 -15.30 20.43
N CYS A 107 -8.28 -15.61 20.04
CA CYS A 107 -7.47 -16.63 20.72
C CYS A 107 -6.12 -16.13 21.27
N GLY A 108 -5.78 -14.85 21.09
CA GLY A 108 -4.54 -14.24 21.57
C GLY A 108 -3.28 -14.61 20.77
N ALA A 109 -3.39 -15.43 19.72
CA ALA A 109 -2.23 -15.85 18.93
C ALA A 109 -1.58 -14.65 18.22
N VAL A 110 -0.25 -14.60 18.25
CA VAL A 110 0.56 -13.62 17.51
C VAL A 110 0.36 -13.80 16.00
N GLN A 111 0.14 -12.70 15.28
CA GLN A 111 -0.11 -12.70 13.83
C GLN A 111 1.07 -12.19 13.00
N PHE A 112 1.94 -11.37 13.59
CA PHE A 112 3.19 -10.97 12.95
C PHE A 112 4.16 -12.15 12.89
N GLU A 113 4.89 -12.28 11.79
CA GLU A 113 6.02 -13.21 11.75
C GLU A 113 7.20 -12.60 12.51
N PRO A 114 7.62 -13.14 13.67
CA PRO A 114 8.88 -12.74 14.26
C PRO A 114 9.98 -13.14 13.27
N SER A 115 10.95 -12.25 13.05
CA SER A 115 12.18 -12.59 12.35
C SER A 115 12.74 -13.84 13.04
N ARG A 116 12.70 -15.00 12.36
CA ARG A 116 13.39 -16.20 12.82
C ARG A 116 14.87 -15.86 12.87
N ARG A 117 15.35 -15.42 14.03
CA ARG A 117 16.78 -15.35 14.30
C ARG A 117 17.23 -16.81 14.40
N PRO A 118 18.23 -17.24 13.61
CA PRO A 118 18.79 -18.58 13.72
C PRO A 118 19.35 -18.81 15.13
#